data_AF-A0A848EQD6-F1
#
_entry.id   AF-A0A848EQD6-F1
#
_cell.length_a   1.000
_cell.length_b   1.000
_cell.length_c   1.000
_cell.angle_alpha   90.00
_cell.angle_beta   90.00
_cell.angle_gamma   90.00
#
_symmetry.space_group_name_H-M   'P 1'
#
loop_
_entity.id
_entity.type
_entity.pdbx_description
1 polymer ?
#
loop_
_entity_poly.entity_id
_entity_poly.type
_entity_poly.pdbx_seq_one_letter_code
_entity_poly.pdbx_strand_id
1 'polypeptide(L)'
;MISKRKGQSAIEYLTTYGWMLLFVGIVGGLIFGIVQSNTEESSVSGLQDSDLSVDNFGITSSGLSLELRSTATDELRNVNFSLSQQKDGCGEIYAQSEPSIPFGETATVNVPDLSGSDSTNQFNIGITYDSGSLDGLVANGTLTGEFNQTTC
;
A
#
# COMPACT_ATOMS: atom_id res chain seq x y z
N MET A 1 -0.81 72.12 6.70
CA MET A 1 -0.22 70.78 6.94
C MET A 1 -1.18 69.73 6.41
N ILE A 2 -0.85 69.06 5.30
CA ILE A 2 -1.68 67.98 4.74
C ILE A 2 -0.85 66.69 4.72
N SER A 3 -1.33 65.73 5.50
CA SER A 3 -0.85 64.36 5.59
C SER A 3 -1.18 63.62 4.28
N LYS A 4 -0.30 63.74 3.28
CA LYS A 4 -0.32 62.93 2.05
C LYS A 4 1.12 62.53 1.76
N ARG A 5 1.53 61.33 2.20
CA ARG A 5 2.75 60.63 1.70
C ARG A 5 3.09 59.28 2.34
N LYS A 6 2.26 58.70 3.23
CA LYS A 6 2.58 57.39 3.86
C LYS A 6 1.92 56.18 3.19
N GLY A 7 0.77 56.34 2.53
CA GLY A 7 0.06 55.23 1.85
C GLY A 7 0.63 54.82 0.49
N GLN A 8 1.33 55.73 -0.19
CA GLN A 8 1.90 55.48 -1.52
C GLN A 8 3.12 54.55 -1.44
N SER A 9 3.88 54.58 -0.34
CA SER A 9 5.01 53.67 -0.13
C SER A 9 4.56 52.24 0.20
N ALA A 10 3.50 52.06 1.01
CA ALA A 10 3.05 50.71 1.38
C ALA A 10 2.52 49.91 0.17
N ILE A 11 1.84 50.56 -0.77
CA ILE A 11 1.38 49.94 -2.02
C ILE A 11 2.56 49.56 -2.92
N GLU A 12 3.59 50.40 -3.00
CA GLU A 12 4.78 50.14 -3.82
C GLU A 12 5.61 48.96 -3.29
N TYR A 13 5.72 48.80 -1.97
CA TYR A 13 6.29 47.59 -1.36
C TYR A 13 5.39 46.35 -1.61
N LEU A 14 4.07 46.51 -1.54
CA LEU A 14 3.13 45.41 -1.81
C LEU A 14 3.17 44.96 -3.28
N THR A 15 3.35 45.86 -4.25
CA THR A 15 3.46 45.47 -5.66
C THR A 15 4.84 44.91 -6.01
N THR A 16 5.90 45.43 -5.39
CA THR A 16 7.29 44.98 -5.65
C THR A 16 7.61 43.65 -4.99
N TYR A 17 6.95 43.31 -3.86
CA TYR A 17 7.18 42.04 -3.14
C TYR A 17 5.95 41.13 -3.07
N GLY A 18 4.76 41.61 -3.42
CA GLY A 18 3.53 40.80 -3.42
C GLY A 18 3.53 39.71 -4.49
N TRP A 19 4.22 39.93 -5.62
CA TRP A 19 4.45 38.86 -6.60
C TRP A 19 5.30 37.73 -6.02
N MET A 20 6.18 38.03 -5.07
CA MET A 20 7.01 37.04 -4.39
C MET A 20 6.16 36.15 -3.48
N LEU A 21 5.18 36.74 -2.77
CA LEU A 21 4.22 35.96 -1.97
C LEU A 21 3.34 35.07 -2.85
N LEU A 22 2.92 35.56 -4.01
CA LEU A 22 2.18 34.77 -4.99
C LEU A 22 3.03 33.61 -5.53
N PHE A 23 4.30 33.85 -5.86
CA PHE A 23 5.22 32.82 -6.32
C PHE A 23 5.47 31.75 -5.27
N VAL A 24 5.70 32.13 -4.00
CA VAL A 24 5.84 31.18 -2.88
C VAL A 24 4.56 30.36 -2.69
N GLY A 25 3.38 30.96 -2.84
CA GLY A 25 2.10 30.26 -2.78
C GLY A 25 1.93 29.21 -3.89
N ILE A 26 2.27 29.56 -5.14
CA ILE A 26 2.20 28.63 -6.28
C ILE A 26 3.22 27.49 -6.11
N VAL A 27 4.48 27.81 -5.80
CA VAL A 27 5.53 26.81 -5.64
C VAL A 27 5.24 25.89 -4.45
N GLY A 28 4.78 26.45 -3.32
CA GLY A 28 4.35 25.67 -2.16
C GLY A 28 3.17 24.75 -2.47
N GLY A 29 2.18 25.23 -3.23
CA GLY A 29 1.04 24.43 -3.67
C GLY A 29 1.43 23.30 -4.62
N LEU A 30 2.35 23.54 -5.55
CA LEU A 30 2.84 22.53 -6.49
C LEU A 30 3.64 21.43 -5.77
N ILE A 31 4.52 21.79 -4.83
CA ILE A 31 5.27 20.81 -4.04
C ILE A 31 4.32 19.94 -3.21
N PHE A 32 3.32 20.55 -2.56
CA PHE A 32 2.35 19.80 -1.76
C PHE A 32 1.47 18.86 -2.60
N GLY A 33 1.14 19.25 -3.83
CA GLY A 33 0.42 18.39 -4.79
C GLY A 33 1.24 17.17 -5.23
N ILE A 34 2.55 17.35 -5.46
CA ILE A 34 3.44 16.25 -5.87
C ILE A 34 3.69 15.27 -4.72
N VAL A 35 3.75 15.72 -3.47
CA VAL A 35 3.99 14.82 -2.34
C VAL A 35 2.76 13.92 -2.06
N GLN A 36 1.54 14.46 -2.15
CA GLN A 36 0.33 13.66 -1.96
C GLN A 36 0.08 12.63 -3.06
N SER A 37 0.46 12.91 -4.32
CA SER A 37 0.32 11.93 -5.40
C SER A 37 1.26 10.74 -5.30
N ASN A 38 2.23 10.77 -4.38
CA ASN A 38 3.13 9.66 -4.10
C ASN A 38 2.74 8.93 -2.79
N THR A 39 1.61 9.26 -2.16
CA THR A 39 1.18 8.65 -0.88
C THR A 39 0.01 7.67 -1.04
N GLU A 40 -0.13 7.05 -2.21
CA GLU A 40 -0.93 5.83 -2.36
C GLU A 40 -0.02 4.63 -2.06
N GLU A 41 0.57 4.62 -0.86
CA GLU A 41 1.57 3.64 -0.44
C GLU A 41 0.94 2.25 -0.39
N SER A 42 1.51 1.34 -1.18
CA SER A 42 1.18 -0.07 -1.12
C SER A 42 1.40 -0.56 0.31
N SER A 43 0.34 -0.99 1.00
CA SER A 43 0.39 -1.38 2.41
C SER A 43 -0.34 -2.69 2.71
N VAL A 44 0.12 -3.37 3.76
CA VAL A 44 -0.52 -4.56 4.36
C VAL A 44 -0.94 -4.23 5.78
N SER A 45 -2.19 -4.52 6.12
CA SER A 45 -2.74 -4.37 7.47
C SER A 45 -3.38 -5.66 7.94
N GLY A 46 -3.48 -5.87 9.27
CA GLY A 46 -4.17 -7.01 9.88
C GLY A 46 -3.33 -8.29 10.10
N LEU A 47 -2.15 -8.39 9.47
CA LEU A 47 -1.25 -9.56 9.56
C LEU A 47 -0.07 -9.38 10.54
N GLN A 48 -0.09 -8.35 11.40
CA GLN A 48 1.04 -8.02 12.28
C GLN A 48 1.00 -8.78 13.62
N ASP A 49 -0.18 -9.22 14.04
CA ASP A 49 -0.37 -9.98 15.28
C ASP A 49 -0.42 -11.51 15.04
N SER A 50 -0.18 -11.96 13.81
CA SER A 50 -0.13 -13.38 13.44
C SER A 50 1.28 -13.96 13.46
N ASP A 51 1.37 -15.30 13.44
CA ASP A 51 2.63 -16.06 13.30
C ASP A 51 3.28 -15.94 11.91
N LEU A 52 2.72 -15.08 11.06
CA LEU A 52 3.16 -14.81 9.71
C LEU A 52 3.00 -13.31 9.43
N SER A 53 3.99 -12.73 8.76
CA SER A 53 3.98 -11.33 8.32
C SER A 53 4.24 -11.24 6.82
N VAL A 54 3.87 -10.11 6.21
CA VAL A 54 4.20 -9.82 4.80
C VAL A 54 5.30 -8.76 4.81
N ASP A 55 6.52 -9.15 4.43
CA ASP A 55 7.69 -8.27 4.43
C ASP A 55 7.71 -7.37 3.19
N ASN A 56 7.31 -7.92 2.04
CA ASN A 56 7.29 -7.21 0.78
C ASN A 56 6.21 -7.75 -0.16
N PHE A 57 5.73 -6.93 -1.07
CA PHE A 57 4.85 -7.37 -2.15
C PHE A 57 4.96 -6.45 -3.35
N GLY A 58 4.66 -6.97 -4.53
CA GLY A 58 4.70 -6.19 -5.76
C GLY A 58 4.18 -6.94 -6.97
N ILE A 59 3.80 -6.19 -8.01
CA ILE A 59 3.35 -6.77 -9.27
C ILE A 59 4.55 -7.17 -10.13
N THR A 60 4.50 -8.40 -10.63
CA THR A 60 5.44 -8.99 -11.57
C THR A 60 4.76 -9.32 -12.89
N SER A 61 5.51 -9.76 -13.90
CA SER A 61 4.94 -10.23 -15.18
C SER A 61 4.01 -11.45 -15.04
N SER A 62 4.09 -12.17 -13.91
CA SER A 62 3.31 -13.38 -13.62
C SER A 62 2.14 -13.15 -12.65
N GLY A 63 1.95 -11.92 -12.16
CA GLY A 63 0.93 -11.59 -11.15
C GLY A 63 1.51 -10.88 -9.94
N LEU A 64 0.78 -10.88 -8.83
CA LEU A 64 1.24 -10.32 -7.56
C LEU A 64 2.20 -11.30 -6.87
N SER A 65 3.41 -10.85 -6.57
CA SER A 65 4.38 -11.57 -5.75
C SER A 65 4.32 -11.03 -4.33
N LEU A 66 4.15 -11.91 -3.34
CA LEU A 66 4.20 -11.58 -1.92
C LEU A 66 5.33 -12.35 -1.25
N GLU A 67 6.10 -11.67 -0.41
CA GLU A 67 7.11 -12.26 0.45
C GLU A 67 6.53 -12.41 1.86
N LEU A 68 6.24 -13.66 2.22
CA LEU A 68 5.72 -14.03 3.53
C LEU A 68 6.89 -14.40 4.43
N ARG A 69 6.91 -13.89 5.66
CA ARG A 69 7.88 -14.24 6.67
C ARG A 69 7.23 -14.99 7.82
N SER A 70 7.83 -16.11 8.21
CA SER A 70 7.41 -16.81 9.43
C SER A 70 7.94 -16.09 10.67
N THR A 71 7.03 -15.68 11.55
CA THR A 71 7.33 -15.17 12.90
C THR A 71 6.98 -16.20 13.99
N ALA A 72 6.36 -17.32 13.60
CA ALA A 72 6.00 -18.46 14.42
C ALA A 72 7.22 -19.07 15.14
N THR A 73 7.04 -19.70 16.30
CA THR A 73 8.16 -20.45 16.92
C THR A 73 8.45 -21.78 16.22
N ASP A 74 7.47 -22.34 15.51
CA ASP A 74 7.54 -23.60 14.77
C ASP A 74 7.55 -23.37 13.25
N GLU A 75 7.87 -24.41 12.48
CA GLU A 75 7.74 -24.39 11.02
C GLU A 75 6.27 -24.26 10.61
N LEU A 76 5.99 -23.34 9.68
CA LEU A 76 4.67 -23.20 9.08
C LEU A 76 4.52 -24.20 7.95
N ARG A 77 3.41 -24.93 7.91
CA ARG A 77 3.11 -25.94 6.87
C ARG A 77 1.78 -25.64 6.21
N ASN A 78 1.59 -26.16 4.99
CA ASN A 78 0.34 -26.06 4.25
C ASN A 78 -0.18 -24.61 4.14
N VAL A 79 0.71 -23.66 3.87
CA VAL A 79 0.37 -22.25 3.77
C VAL A 79 -0.40 -22.01 2.47
N ASN A 80 -1.70 -21.77 2.62
CA ASN A 80 -2.64 -21.47 1.55
C ASN A 80 -3.04 -20.01 1.62
N PHE A 81 -3.10 -19.37 0.48
CA PHE A 81 -3.43 -17.96 0.35
C PHE A 81 -4.72 -17.80 -0.44
N SER A 82 -5.66 -17.01 0.09
CA SER A 82 -6.86 -16.59 -0.59
C SER A 82 -6.91 -15.07 -0.65
N LEU A 83 -7.32 -14.55 -1.79
CA LEU A 83 -7.43 -13.13 -2.04
C LEU A 83 -8.79 -12.82 -2.65
N SER A 84 -9.52 -11.92 -2.01
CA SER A 84 -10.88 -11.56 -2.38
C SER A 84 -10.98 -10.05 -2.52
N GLN A 85 -11.44 -9.59 -3.69
CA GLN A 85 -11.71 -8.18 -3.92
C GLN A 85 -13.10 -7.83 -3.39
N GLN A 86 -13.24 -6.72 -2.67
CA GLN A 86 -14.54 -6.27 -2.13
C GLN A 86 -15.50 -5.72 -3.21
N LYS A 87 -15.20 -5.91 -4.50
CA LYS A 87 -15.99 -5.37 -5.60
C LYS A 87 -16.94 -6.43 -6.14
N ASP A 88 -18.23 -6.09 -6.20
CA ASP A 88 -19.31 -6.98 -6.62
C ASP A 88 -19.02 -7.66 -7.98
N GLY A 89 -18.86 -8.99 -7.96
CA GLY A 89 -18.81 -9.84 -9.15
C GLY A 89 -17.51 -10.59 -9.41
N CYS A 90 -16.43 -10.28 -8.70
CA CYS A 90 -15.15 -10.97 -8.84
C CYS A 90 -15.01 -12.14 -7.84
N GLY A 91 -14.58 -13.31 -8.32
CA GLY A 91 -14.37 -14.50 -7.48
C GLY A 91 -13.07 -14.45 -6.65
N GLU A 92 -12.97 -15.34 -5.66
CA GLU A 92 -11.74 -15.50 -4.86
C GLU A 92 -10.60 -16.10 -5.71
N ILE A 93 -9.41 -15.51 -5.59
CA ILE A 93 -8.18 -16.05 -6.17
C ILE A 93 -7.47 -16.86 -5.11
N TYR A 94 -7.04 -18.07 -5.47
CA TYR A 94 -6.25 -18.92 -4.58
C TYR A 94 -4.82 -19.05 -5.08
N ALA A 95 -3.88 -18.97 -4.16
CA ALA A 95 -2.47 -19.25 -4.41
C ALA A 95 -1.91 -20.14 -3.29
N GLN A 96 -0.85 -20.87 -3.60
CA GLN A 96 -0.13 -21.67 -2.63
C GLN A 96 1.32 -21.22 -2.59
N SER A 97 1.89 -21.16 -1.39
CA SER A 97 3.33 -20.95 -1.21
C SER A 97 4.08 -22.27 -1.33
N GLU A 98 5.38 -22.21 -1.04
CA GLU A 98 6.15 -23.41 -0.70
C GLU A 98 5.45 -24.24 0.39
N PRO A 99 5.64 -25.58 0.37
CA PRO A 99 4.92 -26.50 1.27
C PRO A 99 5.22 -26.27 2.75
N SER A 100 6.36 -25.66 3.06
CA SER A 100 6.68 -25.22 4.40
C SER A 100 7.60 -24.00 4.44
N ILE A 101 7.46 -23.20 5.49
CA ILE A 101 8.28 -22.01 5.76
C ILE A 101 8.93 -22.22 7.13
N PRO A 102 10.26 -22.44 7.19
CA PRO A 102 10.97 -22.57 8.45
C PRO A 102 10.90 -21.29 9.30
N PHE A 103 11.18 -21.41 10.59
CA PHE A 103 11.20 -20.26 11.49
C PHE A 103 12.18 -19.17 11.01
N GLY A 104 11.69 -17.93 10.94
CA GLY A 104 12.49 -16.75 10.60
C GLY A 104 12.85 -16.62 9.12
N GLU A 105 12.49 -17.62 8.31
CA GLU A 105 12.68 -17.63 6.86
C GLU A 105 11.51 -16.95 6.14
N THR A 106 11.76 -16.62 4.88
CA THR A 106 10.80 -16.02 3.97
C THR A 106 10.44 -16.99 2.84
N ALA A 107 9.19 -16.98 2.42
CA ALA A 107 8.74 -17.67 1.21
C ALA A 107 8.00 -16.71 0.29
N THR A 108 8.18 -16.90 -1.01
CA THR A 108 7.48 -16.11 -2.02
C THR A 108 6.23 -16.81 -2.50
N VAL A 109 5.11 -16.10 -2.52
CA VAL A 109 3.83 -16.55 -3.07
C VAL A 109 3.50 -15.73 -4.30
N ASN A 110 3.30 -16.40 -5.42
CA ASN A 110 2.84 -15.78 -6.64
C ASN A 110 1.34 -15.99 -6.79
N VAL A 111 0.59 -14.90 -6.74
CA VAL A 111 -0.85 -14.86 -6.94
C VAL A 111 -1.11 -14.48 -8.40
N PRO A 112 -1.62 -15.41 -9.22
CA PRO A 112 -1.92 -15.13 -10.62
C PRO A 112 -3.12 -14.17 -10.75
N ASP A 113 -3.41 -13.75 -11.98
CA ASP A 113 -4.60 -12.96 -12.33
C ASP A 113 -4.70 -11.57 -11.69
N LEU A 114 -3.60 -11.04 -11.16
CA LEU A 114 -3.48 -9.64 -10.73
C LEU A 114 -2.56 -8.87 -11.67
N SER A 115 -2.98 -7.68 -12.09
CA SER A 115 -2.20 -6.78 -12.96
C SER A 115 -2.16 -5.36 -12.39
N GLY A 116 -1.17 -4.57 -12.80
CA GLY A 116 -1.05 -3.18 -12.35
C GLY A 116 -2.25 -2.33 -12.77
N SER A 117 -2.63 -1.36 -11.94
CA SER A 117 -3.76 -0.45 -12.16
C SER A 117 -3.37 0.98 -11.83
N ASP A 118 -3.89 1.95 -12.58
CA ASP A 118 -3.72 3.38 -12.27
C ASP A 118 -4.55 3.86 -11.06
N SER A 119 -5.22 2.94 -10.36
CA SER A 119 -6.06 3.21 -9.21
C SER A 119 -5.76 2.26 -8.07
N THR A 120 -5.72 2.79 -6.85
CA THR A 120 -5.55 2.00 -5.64
C THR A 120 -6.79 1.17 -5.35
N ASN A 121 -6.59 -0.14 -5.24
CA ASN A 121 -7.62 -1.09 -4.86
C ASN A 121 -7.26 -1.75 -3.53
N GLN A 122 -8.29 -2.26 -2.86
CA GLN A 122 -8.17 -3.01 -1.62
C GLN A 122 -8.62 -4.45 -1.82
N PHE A 123 -7.84 -5.37 -1.27
CA PHE A 123 -8.11 -6.80 -1.32
C PHE A 123 -8.01 -7.38 0.08
N ASN A 124 -8.97 -8.22 0.43
CA ASN A 124 -8.90 -9.00 1.64
C ASN A 124 -8.02 -10.23 1.38
N ILE A 125 -7.04 -10.42 2.26
CA ILE A 125 -6.17 -11.58 2.27
C ILE A 125 -6.62 -12.50 3.40
N GLY A 126 -6.79 -13.78 3.10
CA GLY A 126 -6.84 -14.86 4.07
C GLY A 126 -5.65 -15.78 3.87
N ILE A 127 -4.93 -16.11 4.94
CA ILE A 127 -3.82 -17.06 4.92
C ILE A 127 -4.16 -18.17 5.89
N THR A 128 -4.30 -19.39 5.38
CA THR A 128 -4.52 -20.58 6.19
C THR A 128 -3.24 -21.38 6.28
N TYR A 129 -2.83 -21.75 7.49
CA TYR A 129 -1.58 -22.47 7.72
C TYR A 129 -1.65 -23.39 8.95
N ASP A 130 -0.71 -24.31 9.04
CA ASP A 130 -0.52 -25.19 10.20
C ASP A 130 0.79 -24.80 10.91
N SER A 131 0.81 -24.84 12.24
CA SER A 131 1.98 -24.51 13.05
C SER A 131 2.10 -25.49 14.22
N GLY A 132 3.23 -26.18 14.31
CA GLY A 132 3.47 -27.18 15.35
C GLY A 132 2.43 -28.31 15.35
N SER A 133 1.57 -28.31 16.38
CA SER A 133 0.46 -29.28 16.55
C SER A 133 -0.93 -28.70 16.28
N LEU A 134 -0.99 -27.45 15.81
CA LEU A 134 -2.22 -26.73 15.48
C LEU A 134 -2.40 -26.73 13.96
N ASP A 135 -3.57 -27.20 13.53
CA ASP A 135 -3.93 -27.24 12.11
C ASP A 135 -5.05 -26.22 11.82
N GLY A 136 -5.04 -25.65 10.62
CA GLY A 136 -6.09 -24.76 10.12
C GLY A 136 -6.13 -23.40 10.81
N LEU A 137 -4.98 -22.85 11.19
CA LEU A 137 -4.87 -21.47 11.66
C LEU A 137 -5.16 -20.51 10.50
N VAL A 138 -5.82 -19.40 10.80
CA VAL A 138 -6.20 -18.40 9.79
C VAL A 138 -5.72 -17.03 10.23
N ALA A 139 -4.91 -16.39 9.39
CA ALA A 139 -4.55 -14.99 9.50
C ALA A 139 -5.27 -14.20 8.41
N ASN A 140 -5.87 -13.06 8.79
CA ASN A 140 -6.62 -12.21 7.86
C ASN A 140 -6.00 -10.83 7.81
N GLY A 141 -5.99 -10.23 6.64
CA GLY A 141 -5.51 -8.87 6.45
C GLY A 141 -6.13 -8.18 5.25
N THR A 142 -5.71 -6.95 5.05
CA THR A 142 -6.08 -6.16 3.88
C THR A 142 -4.83 -5.65 3.20
N LEU A 143 -4.75 -5.95 1.90
CA LEU A 143 -3.72 -5.45 1.00
C LEU A 143 -4.26 -4.26 0.23
N THR A 144 -3.53 -3.16 0.24
CA THR A 144 -3.87 -1.95 -0.50
C THR A 144 -2.75 -1.67 -1.49
N GLY A 145 -3.09 -1.38 -2.74
CA GLY A 145 -2.12 -0.89 -3.72
C GLY A 145 -2.67 -0.80 -5.14
N GLU A 146 -1.79 -0.42 -6.07
CA GLU A 146 -2.08 -0.09 -7.47
C GLU A 146 -2.17 -1.34 -8.37
N PHE A 147 -3.07 -2.26 -8.04
CA PHE A 147 -3.29 -3.48 -8.82
C PHE A 147 -4.76 -3.88 -8.85
N ASN A 148 -5.16 -4.60 -9.89
CA ASN A 148 -6.53 -5.04 -10.10
C ASN A 148 -6.58 -6.51 -10.57
N GLN A 149 -7.71 -7.16 -10.32
CA GLN A 149 -7.98 -8.49 -10.84
C GLN A 149 -8.22 -8.41 -12.35
N THR A 150 -7.51 -9.26 -13.09
CA THR A 150 -7.48 -9.27 -14.56
C THR A 150 -8.71 -10.00 -15.12
N THR A 151 -9.25 -10.96 -14.35
CA THR A 151 -10.39 -11.79 -14.75
C THR A 151 -11.48 -11.78 -13.68
N CYS A 152 -12.60 -11.17 -14.02
CA CYS A 152 -13.92 -11.33 -13.41
C CYS A 152 -14.89 -11.67 -14.57
#